data_AF-A0A4R8W320-F1
#
_entry.id   AF-A0A4R8W320-F1
#
_cell.length_a   1.000
_cell.length_b   1.000
_cell.length_c   1.000
_cell.angle_alpha   90.00
_cell.angle_beta   90.00
_cell.angle_gamma   90.00
#
_symmetry.space_group_name_H-M   'P 1'
#
loop_
_entity.id
_entity.type
_entity.pdbx_description
1 polymer ?
#
loop_
_entity_poly.entity_id
_entity_poly.type
_entity_poly.pdbx_seq_one_letter_code
_entity_poly.pdbx_strand_id
1 'polypeptide(L)'
;MIDPVPVRTRERVPGPSLVRTVYVTFISAALTLASGIATMVAIVVTQSTFDNPVVATLATILAACLVGGVACTHFAKRASKAETAAGYTTSRFGYPQLELVDPSTNLIVRAAGEPLISREEYRRRVQAYRTMVLESDDA
;
A
#
# COMPACT_ATOMS: atom_id res chain seq x y z
N MET A 1 15.16 -30.86 0.92
CA MET A 1 14.78 -30.71 2.34
C MET A 1 14.69 -29.21 2.58
N ILE A 2 13.48 -28.65 2.65
CA ILE A 2 13.27 -27.22 2.93
C ILE A 2 13.29 -27.12 4.45
N ASP A 3 14.31 -26.51 5.03
CA ASP A 3 14.33 -26.26 6.47
C ASP A 3 13.07 -25.49 6.86
N PRO A 4 12.38 -25.86 7.96
CA PRO A 4 11.23 -25.13 8.42
C PRO A 4 11.68 -23.70 8.75
N VAL A 5 11.19 -22.73 7.98
CA VAL A 5 11.46 -21.31 8.23
C VAL A 5 11.02 -21.02 9.66
N PRO A 6 11.92 -20.57 10.55
CA PRO A 6 11.57 -20.36 11.94
C PRO A 6 10.47 -19.30 12.02
N VAL A 7 9.34 -19.68 12.63
CA VAL A 7 8.20 -18.80 12.81
C VAL A 7 8.60 -17.70 13.79
N ARG A 8 8.85 -16.50 13.27
CA ARG A 8 9.20 -15.32 14.05
C ARG A 8 8.19 -14.22 13.75
N THR A 9 7.72 -13.56 14.80
CA THR A 9 6.83 -12.40 14.69
C THR A 9 7.58 -11.13 15.06
N ARG A 10 7.10 -10.00 14.56
CA ARG A 10 7.68 -8.70 14.85
C ARG A 10 6.61 -7.67 15.13
N GLU A 11 6.78 -6.92 16.22
CA GLU A 11 5.93 -5.76 16.51
C GLU A 11 6.18 -4.67 15.46
N ARG A 12 5.09 -4.11 14.93
CA ARG A 12 5.16 -3.09 13.88
C ARG A 12 5.05 -1.69 14.47
N VAL A 13 5.75 -0.76 13.85
CA VAL A 13 5.54 0.68 14.05
C VAL A 13 4.07 1.00 13.75
N PRO A 14 3.39 1.78 14.61
CA PRO A 14 2.00 2.16 14.39
C PRO A 14 1.85 2.97 13.10
N GLY A 15 0.94 2.53 12.23
CA GLY A 15 0.64 3.22 10.98
C GLY A 15 0.03 2.28 9.91
N PRO A 16 -0.54 2.85 8.83
CA PRO A 16 -0.99 2.06 7.70
C PRO A 16 0.22 1.39 7.02
N SER A 17 0.05 0.14 6.58
CA SER A 17 1.10 -0.57 5.85
C SER A 17 1.44 0.14 4.55
N LEU A 18 2.72 0.14 4.18
CA LEU A 18 3.19 0.77 2.95
C LEU A 18 2.40 0.31 1.71
N VAL A 19 2.08 -0.98 1.65
CA VAL A 19 1.30 -1.57 0.54
C VAL A 19 -0.09 -0.93 0.42
N ARG A 20 -0.79 -0.72 1.54
CA ARG A 20 -2.12 -0.08 1.53
C ARG A 20 -2.02 1.37 1.07
N THR A 21 -1.04 2.12 1.59
CA THR A 21 -0.88 3.54 1.23
C THR A 21 -0.49 3.71 -0.24
N VAL A 22 0.36 2.83 -0.78
CA VAL A 22 0.70 2.81 -2.22
C VAL A 22 -0.53 2.51 -3.07
N TYR A 23 -1.34 1.52 -2.68
CA TYR A 23 -2.57 1.18 -3.41
C TYR A 23 -3.57 2.35 -3.44
N VAL A 24 -3.79 3.03 -2.31
CA VAL A 24 -4.63 4.23 -2.24
C VAL A 24 -4.07 5.36 -3.11
N THR A 25 -2.75 5.51 -3.17
CA THR A 25 -2.09 6.51 -4.03
C THR A 25 -2.38 6.24 -5.51
N PHE A 26 -2.33 4.98 -5.95
CA PHE A 26 -2.67 4.62 -7.33
C PHE A 26 -4.14 4.91 -7.67
N ILE A 27 -5.07 4.61 -6.76
CA ILE A 27 -6.49 4.93 -6.95
C ILE A 27 -6.69 6.44 -7.05
N SER A 28 -6.08 7.22 -6.15
CA SER A 28 -6.15 8.68 -6.17
C SER A 28 -5.59 9.27 -7.46
N ALA A 29 -4.47 8.74 -7.97
CA ALA A 29 -3.91 9.15 -9.24
C ALA A 29 -4.85 8.85 -10.42
N ALA A 30 -5.46 7.67 -10.45
CA ALA A 30 -6.43 7.30 -11.48
C ALA A 30 -7.67 8.21 -11.45
N LEU A 31 -8.21 8.50 -10.27
CA LEU A 31 -9.34 9.43 -10.09
C LEU A 31 -8.99 10.85 -10.53
N THR A 32 -7.79 11.32 -10.20
CA THR A 32 -7.29 12.63 -10.64
C THR A 32 -7.26 12.71 -12.16
N LEU A 33 -6.76 11.67 -12.82
CA LEU A 33 -6.67 11.63 -14.28
C LEU A 33 -8.07 11.59 -14.92
N ALA A 34 -8.98 10.76 -14.40
CA ALA A 34 -10.35 10.69 -14.89
C ALA A 34 -11.12 12.02 -14.70
N SER A 35 -11.00 12.64 -13.53
CA SER A 35 -11.60 13.94 -13.23
C SER A 35 -11.02 15.06 -14.10
N GLY A 36 -9.71 15.05 -14.36
CA GLY A 36 -9.06 16.00 -15.26
C GLY A 36 -9.58 15.90 -16.69
N ILE A 37 -9.70 14.67 -17.21
CA ILE A 37 -10.28 14.43 -18.55
C ILE A 37 -11.74 14.91 -18.60
N ALA A 38 -12.55 14.55 -17.60
CA ALA A 38 -13.96 14.97 -17.54
C ALA A 38 -14.11 16.50 -17.51
N THR A 39 -13.25 17.19 -16.73
CA THR A 39 -13.24 18.65 -16.65
C THR A 39 -12.87 19.28 -17.99
N MET A 40 -11.84 18.76 -18.66
CA MET A 40 -11.43 19.23 -19.99
C MET A 40 -12.54 19.08 -21.03
N VAL A 41 -13.21 17.91 -21.06
CA VAL A 41 -14.35 17.67 -21.96
C VAL A 41 -15.50 18.64 -21.66
N ALA A 42 -15.82 18.86 -20.38
CA ALA A 42 -16.88 19.78 -19.97
C ALA A 42 -16.59 21.22 -20.43
N ILE A 43 -15.35 21.70 -20.30
CA ILE A 43 -14.96 23.04 -20.76
C ILE A 43 -15.12 23.16 -22.28
N VAL A 44 -14.65 22.16 -23.04
CA VAL A 44 -14.73 22.17 -24.52
C VAL A 44 -16.18 22.15 -25.00
N VAL A 45 -17.05 21.37 -24.36
CA VAL A 45 -18.47 21.25 -24.76
C VAL A 45 -19.26 22.49 -24.38
N THR A 46 -19.04 23.00 -23.17
CA THR A 46 -19.84 24.12 -22.64
C THR A 46 -19.34 25.48 -23.09
N GLN A 47 -18.11 25.56 -23.64
CA GLN A 47 -17.42 26.82 -23.96
C GLN A 47 -17.34 27.78 -22.77
N SER A 48 -17.55 27.25 -21.57
CA SER A 48 -17.64 27.97 -20.32
C SER A 48 -16.66 27.34 -19.34
N THR A 49 -16.00 28.18 -18.58
CA THR A 49 -15.10 27.73 -17.52
C THR A 49 -15.89 27.65 -16.21
N PHE A 50 -15.59 28.49 -15.23
CA PHE A 50 -16.15 28.42 -13.89
C PHE A 50 -17.57 28.95 -13.76
N ASP A 51 -18.12 29.61 -14.78
CA ASP A 51 -19.52 30.06 -14.79
C ASP A 51 -20.50 28.88 -14.91
N ASN A 52 -20.02 27.71 -15.36
CA ASN A 52 -20.81 26.49 -15.42
C ASN A 52 -20.67 25.70 -14.11
N PRO A 53 -21.78 25.43 -13.39
CA PRO A 53 -21.73 24.70 -12.11
C PRO A 53 -21.14 23.28 -12.25
N VAL A 54 -21.28 22.64 -13.41
CA VAL A 54 -20.71 21.31 -13.69
C VAL A 54 -19.18 21.40 -13.73
N VAL A 55 -18.62 22.38 -14.44
CA VAL A 55 -17.17 22.58 -14.54
C VAL A 55 -16.59 22.94 -13.18
N ALA A 56 -17.24 23.83 -12.42
CA ALA A 56 -16.83 24.19 -11.05
C ALA A 56 -16.84 22.97 -10.10
N THR A 57 -17.85 22.10 -10.21
CA THR A 57 -17.93 20.87 -9.41
C THR A 57 -16.83 19.87 -9.80
N LEU A 58 -16.58 19.67 -11.10
CA LEU A 58 -15.50 18.79 -11.54
C LEU A 58 -14.10 19.32 -11.14
N ALA A 59 -13.90 20.64 -11.21
CA ALA A 59 -12.65 21.27 -10.80
C ALA A 59 -12.40 21.15 -9.28
N THR A 60 -13.45 21.24 -8.45
CA THR A 60 -13.34 21.03 -7.00
C THR A 60 -13.05 19.56 -6.66
N ILE A 61 -13.67 18.61 -7.36
CA ILE A 61 -13.34 17.18 -7.24
C ILE A 61 -11.87 16.94 -7.62
N LEU A 62 -11.41 17.50 -8.74
CA LEU A 62 -10.03 17.40 -9.20
C LEU A 62 -9.05 17.92 -8.14
N ALA A 63 -9.33 19.11 -7.60
CA ALA A 63 -8.51 19.72 -6.54
C ALA A 63 -8.48 18.85 -5.28
N ALA A 64 -9.62 18.31 -4.84
CA ALA A 64 -9.70 17.41 -3.70
C ALA A 64 -8.90 16.11 -3.93
N CYS A 65 -8.99 15.52 -5.13
CA CYS A 65 -8.21 14.35 -5.51
C CYS A 65 -6.70 14.63 -5.50
N LEU A 66 -6.27 15.79 -6.00
CA LEU A 66 -4.86 16.20 -5.99
C LEU A 66 -4.34 16.36 -4.57
N VAL A 67 -5.06 17.09 -3.70
CA VAL A 67 -4.68 17.28 -2.30
C VAL A 67 -4.61 15.93 -1.57
N GLY A 68 -5.62 15.07 -1.77
CA GLY A 68 -5.65 13.72 -1.21
C GLY A 68 -4.47 12.86 -1.69
N GLY A 69 -4.12 12.93 -2.98
CA GLY A 69 -2.99 12.22 -3.57
C GLY A 69 -1.66 12.69 -2.98
N VAL A 70 -1.43 14.00 -2.88
CA VAL A 70 -0.24 14.57 -2.25
C VAL A 70 -0.12 14.10 -0.80
N ALA A 71 -1.20 14.19 -0.02
CA ALA A 71 -1.22 13.70 1.35
C ALA A 71 -0.87 12.20 1.44
N CYS A 72 -1.48 11.36 0.60
CA CYS A 72 -1.19 9.92 0.56
C CYS A 72 0.27 9.63 0.24
N THR A 73 0.87 10.32 -0.74
CA THR A 73 2.30 10.15 -1.06
C THR A 73 3.21 10.57 0.09
N HIS A 74 2.86 11.64 0.80
CA HIS A 74 3.61 12.11 1.96
C HIS A 74 3.57 11.09 3.10
N PHE A 75 2.39 10.54 3.40
CA PHE A 75 2.24 9.47 4.39
C PHE A 75 2.94 8.18 3.96
N ALA A 76 2.92 7.82 2.67
CA ALA A 76 3.62 6.65 2.15
C ALA A 76 5.14 6.77 2.35
N LYS A 77 5.71 7.94 2.04
CA LYS A 77 7.14 8.22 2.26
C LYS A 77 7.49 8.17 3.75
N ARG A 78 6.64 8.72 4.61
CA ARG A 78 6.86 8.70 6.06
C ARG A 78 6.78 7.28 6.62
N ALA A 79 5.78 6.49 6.21
CA ALA A 79 5.65 5.09 6.58
C ALA A 79 6.86 4.26 6.10
N SER A 80 7.32 4.48 4.86
CA SER A 80 8.52 3.84 4.32
C SER A 80 9.74 4.11 5.19
N LYS A 81 9.99 5.38 5.52
CA LYS A 81 11.13 5.77 6.37
C LYS A 81 11.03 5.18 7.78
N ALA A 82 9.83 5.11 8.34
CA ALA A 82 9.62 4.54 9.67
C ALA A 82 9.84 3.02 9.67
N GLU A 83 9.34 2.30 8.66
CA GLU A 83 9.59 0.87 8.49
C GLU A 83 11.10 0.59 8.29
N THR A 84 11.76 1.32 7.38
CA THR A 84 13.19 1.10 7.11
C THR A 84 14.08 1.46 8.30
N ALA A 85 13.77 2.52 9.05
CA ALA A 85 14.48 2.87 10.29
C ALA A 85 14.27 1.81 11.38
N ALA A 86 13.11 1.16 11.41
CA ALA A 86 12.87 0.02 12.29
C ALA A 86 13.54 -1.27 11.78
N GLY A 87 14.17 -1.29 10.61
CA GLY A 87 14.89 -2.47 10.08
C GLY A 87 14.00 -3.56 9.51
N TYR A 88 12.76 -3.24 9.14
CA TYR A 88 11.87 -4.15 8.41
C TYR A 88 11.15 -3.43 7.28
N THR A 89 10.41 -4.17 6.46
CA THR A 89 9.49 -3.61 5.48
C THR A 89 8.23 -4.46 5.36
N THR A 90 7.10 -3.82 5.04
CA THR A 90 5.89 -4.52 4.62
C THR A 90 5.80 -4.68 3.10
N SER A 91 6.72 -4.05 2.35
CA SER A 91 6.79 -4.16 0.89
C SER A 91 7.55 -5.41 0.47
N ARG A 92 6.94 -6.19 -0.40
CA ARG A 92 7.59 -7.34 -1.05
C ARG A 92 8.64 -6.96 -2.09
N PHE A 93 8.68 -5.69 -2.49
CA PHE A 93 9.53 -5.22 -3.58
C PHE A 93 10.65 -4.34 -3.04
N GLY A 94 11.86 -4.53 -3.59
CA GLY A 94 12.93 -3.54 -3.57
C GLY A 94 13.79 -3.45 -2.31
N TYR A 95 13.61 -4.33 -1.31
CA TYR A 95 14.40 -4.31 -0.07
C TYR A 95 14.87 -5.69 0.39
N PRO A 96 15.75 -6.39 -0.37
CA PRO A 96 16.26 -7.69 0.03
C PRO A 96 16.97 -7.67 1.40
N GLN A 97 17.61 -6.56 1.74
CA GLN A 97 18.35 -6.34 2.99
C GLN A 97 17.48 -6.15 4.24
N LEU A 98 16.16 -5.99 4.11
CA LEU A 98 15.24 -5.82 5.23
C LEU A 98 14.36 -7.05 5.42
N GLU A 99 13.96 -7.31 6.66
CA GLU A 99 12.95 -8.33 6.96
C GLU A 99 11.61 -7.97 6.31
N LEU A 100 10.94 -8.95 5.70
CA LEU A 100 9.59 -8.77 5.17
C LEU A 100 8.57 -9.21 6.19
N VAL A 101 7.74 -8.29 6.67
CA VAL A 101 6.70 -8.56 7.66
C VAL A 101 5.32 -8.51 7.01
N ASP A 102 4.49 -9.54 7.24
CA ASP A 102 3.10 -9.53 6.81
C ASP A 102 2.28 -8.54 7.65
N PRO A 103 1.59 -7.57 7.03
CA PRO A 103 0.86 -6.54 7.76
C PRO A 103 -0.46 -7.03 8.37
N SER A 104 -0.89 -8.28 8.12
CA SER A 104 -2.09 -8.85 8.73
C SER A 104 -1.77 -9.73 9.93
N THR A 105 -0.67 -10.48 9.90
CA THR A 105 -0.32 -11.47 10.93
C THR A 105 0.91 -11.12 11.76
N ASN A 106 1.63 -10.03 11.44
CA ASN A 106 2.92 -9.66 12.05
C ASN A 106 4.03 -10.73 11.87
N LEU A 107 3.80 -11.71 10.99
CA LEU A 107 4.77 -12.76 10.68
C LEU A 107 5.93 -12.19 9.86
N ILE A 108 7.16 -12.54 10.23
CA ILE A 108 8.33 -12.35 9.37
C ILE A 108 8.27 -13.42 8.28
N VAL A 109 7.83 -13.02 7.08
CA VAL A 109 7.67 -13.92 5.93
C VAL A 109 9.01 -14.23 5.27
N ARG A 110 9.97 -13.31 5.39
CA ARG A 110 11.33 -13.44 4.81
C ARG A 110 12.33 -12.72 5.72
N ALA A 111 13.43 -13.39 6.05
CA ALA A 111 14.52 -12.78 6.81
C ALA A 111 15.30 -11.75 5.96
N ALA A 112 16.01 -10.84 6.63
CA ALA A 112 16.94 -9.94 5.97
C ALA A 112 18.04 -10.74 5.23
N GLY A 113 18.31 -10.39 3.97
CA GLY A 113 19.32 -11.05 3.14
C GLY A 113 18.81 -12.26 2.34
N GLU A 114 17.62 -12.79 2.66
CA GLU A 114 16.99 -13.81 1.80
C GLU A 114 16.60 -13.22 0.43
N PRO A 115 16.64 -14.01 -0.66
CA PRO A 115 16.20 -13.57 -1.98
C PRO A 115 14.72 -13.15 -1.97
N LEU A 116 14.34 -12.29 -2.92
CA LEU A 116 12.96 -11.85 -3.05
C LEU A 116 12.04 -13.04 -3.33
N ILE A 117 11.06 -13.25 -2.47
CA ILE A 117 10.10 -14.35 -2.58
C ILE A 117 8.96 -14.01 -3.54
N SER A 118 8.43 -15.03 -4.21
CA SER A 118 7.29 -14.87 -5.10
C SER A 118 5.99 -14.60 -4.32
N ARG A 119 4.94 -14.13 -5.02
CA ARG A 119 3.62 -13.93 -4.42
C ARG A 119 3.00 -15.23 -3.91
N GLU A 120 3.25 -16.33 -4.59
CA GLU A 120 2.74 -17.65 -4.23
C GLU A 120 3.42 -18.16 -2.96
N GLU A 121 4.74 -18.02 -2.90
CA GLU A 121 5.51 -18.41 -1.72
C GLU A 121 5.14 -17.57 -0.50
N TYR A 122 4.95 -16.26 -0.68
CA TYR A 122 4.43 -15.39 0.37
C TYR A 122 3.10 -15.91 0.93
N ARG A 123 2.15 -16.23 0.05
CA ARG A 123 0.84 -16.74 0.46
C ARG A 123 0.96 -18.08 1.19
N ARG A 124 1.81 -18.97 0.69
CA ARG A 124 2.05 -20.28 1.30
C ARG A 124 2.60 -20.14 2.72
N ARG A 125 3.61 -19.28 2.94
CA ARG A 125 4.19 -19.03 4.27
C ARG A 125 3.17 -18.41 5.24
N VAL A 126 2.37 -17.45 4.78
CA VAL A 126 1.32 -16.83 5.60
C VAL A 126 0.19 -17.81 5.92
N GLN A 127 -0.23 -18.65 4.96
CA GLN A 127 -1.25 -19.68 5.19
C GLN A 127 -0.79 -20.75 6.17
N ALA A 128 0.45 -21.23 6.02
CA ALA A 128 1.04 -22.20 6.94
C ALA A 128 1.09 -21.64 8.38
N TYR A 129 1.43 -20.37 8.55
CA TYR A 129 1.38 -19.72 9.86
C TYR A 129 -0.04 -19.66 10.42
N ARG A 130 -1.03 -19.27 9.60
CA ARG A 130 -2.43 -19.22 10.05
C ARG A 130 -2.96 -20.57 10.47
N THR A 131 -2.62 -21.65 9.75
CA THR A 131 -3.04 -23.00 10.14
C THR A 131 -2.39 -23.44 11.45
N MET A 132 -1.10 -23.14 11.66
CA MET A 132 -0.41 -23.44 12.92
C MET A 132 -1.01 -22.73 14.12
N VAL A 133 -1.36 -21.44 13.98
CA VAL A 133 -1.97 -20.65 15.06
C VAL A 133 -3.37 -21.18 15.42
N LEU A 134 -4.18 -21.55 14.42
CA LEU A 134 -5.51 -22.12 14.66
C LEU A 134 -5.42 -23.47 15.36
N GLU A 135 -4.50 -24.34 14.94
CA GLU A 135 -4.30 -25.66 15.57
C GLU A 135 -3.79 -25.55 17.02
N SER A 136 -3.04 -24.49 17.35
CA SER A 136 -2.63 -24.23 18.74
C SER A 136 -3.73 -23.65 19.63
N ASP A 137 -4.73 -22.98 19.06
CA ASP A 137 -5.86 -22.40 19.80
C ASP A 137 -6.95 -23.46 20.10
N ASP A 138 -7.00 -24.54 19.33
CA ASP A 138 -7.94 -25.66 19.48
C ASP A 138 -7.43 -26.79 20.40
N ALA A 139 -6.21 -26.69 20.94
CA ALA A 139 -5.54 -27.69 21.79
C ALA A 139 -5.46 -27.27 23.27
#